data_AF-X1E2C7-F1
#
_entry.id   AF-X1E2C7-F1
#
_cell.length_a   1.000
_cell.length_b   1.000
_cell.length_c   1.000
_cell.angle_alpha   90.00
_cell.angle_beta   90.00
_cell.angle_gamma   90.00
#
_symmetry.space_group_name_H-M   'P 1'
#
loop_
_entity.id
_entity.type
_entity.pdbx_description
1 polymer ?
#
loop_
_entity_poly.entity_id
_entity_poly.type
_entity_poly.pdbx_seq_one_letter_code
_entity_poly.pdbx_strand_id
1 'polypeptide(L)'
;MSETKGKDSKKQAIKDLIKELHAGARPEEVKEKFKEALGGIGAADISRIEGELIEEGMPAEEIRRLCDVHLAVFQDSLEGATKTLASPGHPIHTLMEEHKILLQFTDKLKNVAEKIKGAKSFVAAGESMKRLNHIAKHFKESEKHYVREENVLFPYLEKHGITHPPAIMWAEHNDIREEKKKLYKLVDTKESMSFEEFAKELGELAKSTGDM
;
A
#
# COMPACT_ATOMS: atom_id res chain seq x y z
N MET A 1 30.41 4.10 23.91
CA MET A 1 29.75 3.02 24.71
C MET A 1 28.41 3.43 25.33
N SER A 2 28.07 4.72 25.56
CA SER A 2 26.75 5.09 26.10
C SER A 2 25.66 5.25 25.03
N GLU A 3 26.01 5.70 23.81
CA GLU A 3 25.04 5.85 22.70
C GLU A 3 24.46 4.51 22.21
N THR A 4 25.26 3.45 22.22
CA THR A 4 24.86 2.11 21.76
C THR A 4 23.80 1.50 22.69
N LYS A 5 23.97 1.65 24.01
CA LYS A 5 22.98 1.22 25.01
C LYS A 5 21.65 1.96 24.89
N GLY A 6 21.68 3.24 24.51
CA GLY A 6 20.47 4.04 24.30
C GLY A 6 19.67 3.58 23.08
N LYS A 7 20.34 3.23 21.98
CA LYS A 7 19.69 2.69 20.78
C LYS A 7 19.11 1.29 21.01
N ASP A 8 19.84 0.41 21.69
CA ASP A 8 19.34 -0.95 21.99
C ASP A 8 18.10 -0.92 22.91
N SER A 9 18.05 -0.01 23.87
CA SER A 9 16.87 0.21 24.73
C SER A 9 15.64 0.66 23.94
N LYS A 10 15.81 1.65 23.04
CA LYS A 10 14.71 2.15 22.19
C LYS A 10 14.21 1.08 21.22
N LYS A 11 15.12 0.30 20.65
CA LYS A 11 14.81 -0.82 19.77
C LYS A 11 13.94 -1.86 20.48
N GLN A 12 14.29 -2.22 21.72
CA GLN A 12 13.49 -3.14 22.53
C GLN A 12 12.11 -2.57 22.83
N ALA A 13 12.02 -1.28 23.19
CA ALA A 13 10.74 -0.62 23.42
C ALA A 13 9.82 -0.68 22.19
N ILE A 14 10.36 -0.47 20.98
CA ILE A 14 9.57 -0.60 19.73
C ILE A 14 9.09 -2.05 19.54
N LYS A 15 9.95 -3.05 19.76
CA LYS A 15 9.55 -4.46 19.68
C LYS A 15 8.40 -4.78 20.63
N ASP A 16 8.48 -4.30 21.87
CA ASP A 16 7.47 -4.55 22.89
C ASP A 16 6.15 -3.87 22.51
N LEU A 17 6.20 -2.65 21.97
CA LEU A 17 5.02 -1.93 21.50
C LEU A 17 4.36 -2.58 20.27
N ILE A 18 5.16 -3.14 19.35
CA ILE A 18 4.64 -3.95 18.24
C ILE A 18 3.93 -5.19 18.82
N LYS A 19 4.55 -5.90 19.76
CA LYS A 19 3.91 -7.05 20.42
C LYS A 19 2.61 -6.66 21.15
N GLU A 20 2.54 -5.48 21.79
CA GLU A 20 1.31 -4.96 22.41
C GLU A 20 0.19 -4.73 21.40
N LEU A 21 0.50 -4.14 20.23
CA LEU A 21 -0.47 -3.94 19.15
C LEU A 21 -1.01 -5.27 18.62
N HIS A 22 -0.14 -6.25 18.45
CA HIS A 22 -0.50 -7.61 18.05
C HIS A 22 -1.37 -8.32 19.11
N ALA A 23 -1.18 -8.01 20.39
CA ALA A 23 -2.01 -8.49 21.49
C ALA A 23 -3.39 -7.81 21.58
N GLY A 24 -3.69 -6.84 20.72
CA GLY A 24 -4.99 -6.16 20.65
C GLY A 24 -5.04 -4.81 21.35
N ALA A 25 -3.91 -4.22 21.72
CA ALA A 25 -3.87 -2.84 22.18
C ALA A 25 -4.38 -1.88 21.10
N ARG A 26 -5.04 -0.79 21.50
CA ARG A 26 -5.53 0.19 20.52
C ARG A 26 -4.37 1.08 20.03
N PRO A 27 -4.31 1.41 18.74
CA PRO A 27 -3.23 2.24 18.19
C PRO A 27 -3.04 3.56 18.94
N GLU A 28 -4.14 4.17 19.38
CA GLU A 28 -4.16 5.44 20.11
C GLU A 28 -3.51 5.33 21.50
N GLU A 29 -3.52 4.14 22.12
CA GLU A 29 -2.97 3.90 23.46
C GLU A 29 -1.44 3.79 23.45
N VAL A 30 -0.88 3.31 22.34
CA VAL A 30 0.56 3.10 22.17
C VAL A 30 1.23 4.23 21.39
N LYS A 31 0.45 5.11 20.75
CA LYS A 31 0.94 6.16 19.85
C LYS A 31 1.99 7.06 20.47
N GLU A 32 1.73 7.61 21.66
CA GLU A 32 2.70 8.50 22.34
C GLU A 32 3.97 7.76 22.77
N LYS A 33 3.84 6.50 23.24
CA LYS A 33 4.99 5.66 23.59
C LYS A 33 5.84 5.35 22.36
N PHE A 34 5.20 5.07 21.22
CA PHE A 34 5.88 4.88 19.94
C PHE A 34 6.64 6.12 19.52
N LYS A 35 6.00 7.30 19.58
CA LYS A 35 6.62 8.58 19.21
C LYS A 35 7.87 8.87 20.03
N GLU A 36 7.82 8.61 21.33
CA GLU A 36 8.98 8.74 22.22
C GLU A 36 10.09 7.74 21.87
N ALA A 37 9.73 6.46 21.69
CA ALA A 37 10.67 5.39 21.38
C ALA A 37 11.34 5.59 20.00
N LEU A 38 10.60 6.12 19.02
CA LEU A 38 11.06 6.41 17.66
C LEU A 38 11.96 7.64 17.56
N GLY A 39 12.09 8.45 18.62
CA GLY A 39 12.95 9.63 18.59
C GLY A 39 14.38 9.29 18.16
N GLY A 40 14.73 9.57 16.90
CA GLY A 40 16.04 9.27 16.31
C GLY A 40 16.20 7.88 15.66
N ILE A 41 15.11 7.12 15.49
CA ILE A 41 15.06 5.84 14.75
C ILE A 41 14.46 6.12 13.37
N GLY A 42 15.20 5.80 12.31
CA GLY A 42 14.76 6.02 10.93
C GLY A 42 13.96 4.83 10.37
N ALA A 43 13.35 5.01 9.19
CA ALA A 43 12.61 3.95 8.50
C ALA A 43 13.42 2.65 8.30
N ALA A 44 14.72 2.77 8.02
CA ALA A 44 15.61 1.61 7.90
C ALA A 44 15.78 0.84 9.22
N ASP A 45 15.81 1.54 10.35
CA ASP A 45 15.91 0.89 11.67
C ASP A 45 14.60 0.20 12.03
N ILE A 46 13.44 0.78 11.69
CA ILE A 46 12.12 0.16 11.85
C ILE A 46 12.05 -1.14 11.05
N SER A 47 12.44 -1.11 9.77
CA SER A 47 12.44 -2.32 8.93
C SER A 47 13.32 -3.44 9.51
N ARG A 48 14.47 -3.10 10.10
CA ARG A 48 15.33 -4.10 10.76
C ARG A 48 14.71 -4.64 12.04
N ILE A 49 13.99 -3.80 12.81
CA ILE A 49 13.26 -4.24 14.01
C ILE A 49 12.17 -5.25 13.64
N GLU A 50 11.39 -4.97 12.60
CA GLU A 50 10.37 -5.89 12.10
C GLU A 50 10.98 -7.21 11.63
N GLY A 51 12.10 -7.16 10.93
CA GLY A 51 12.82 -8.37 10.52
C GLY A 51 13.27 -9.24 11.68
N GLU A 52 13.79 -8.63 12.75
CA GLU A 52 14.18 -9.37 13.95
C GLU A 52 12.98 -9.98 14.69
N LEU A 53 11.81 -9.33 14.69
CA LEU A 53 10.60 -9.92 15.25
C LEU A 53 10.18 -11.18 14.49
N ILE A 54 10.35 -11.19 13.17
CA ILE A 54 10.09 -12.35 12.33
C ILE A 54 11.08 -13.48 12.63
N GLU A 55 12.38 -13.16 12.76
CA GLU A 55 13.40 -14.11 13.18
C GLU A 55 13.15 -14.67 14.60
N GLU A 56 12.57 -13.87 15.50
CA GLU A 56 12.13 -14.27 16.85
C GLU A 56 10.87 -15.16 16.84
N GLY A 57 10.25 -15.41 15.67
CA GLY A 57 9.13 -16.33 15.51
C GLY A 57 7.77 -15.67 15.26
N MET A 58 7.71 -14.35 15.06
CA MET A 58 6.49 -13.67 14.62
C MET A 58 6.20 -13.98 13.14
N PRO A 59 4.98 -14.41 12.78
CA PRO A 59 4.62 -14.62 11.37
C PRO A 59 4.70 -13.31 10.56
N ALA A 60 5.26 -13.37 9.35
CA ALA A 60 5.36 -12.20 8.47
C ALA A 60 3.98 -11.65 8.08
N GLU A 61 2.98 -12.52 7.98
CA GLU A 61 1.58 -12.16 7.73
C GLU A 61 1.01 -11.30 8.86
N GLU A 62 1.49 -11.50 10.09
CA GLU A 62 1.05 -10.74 11.24
C GLU A 62 1.61 -9.31 11.19
N ILE A 63 2.90 -9.17 10.84
CA ILE A 63 3.54 -7.86 10.60
C ILE A 63 2.83 -7.12 9.46
N ARG A 64 2.55 -7.83 8.36
CA ARG A 64 1.80 -7.27 7.23
C ARG A 64 0.41 -6.79 7.65
N ARG A 65 -0.32 -7.57 8.44
CA ARG A 65 -1.69 -7.25 8.88
C ARG A 65 -1.78 -5.96 9.68
N LEU A 66 -0.75 -5.65 10.46
CA LEU A 66 -0.70 -4.43 11.26
C LEU A 66 0.20 -3.35 10.65
N CYS A 67 0.70 -3.56 9.43
CA CYS A 67 1.52 -2.57 8.72
C CYS A 67 0.79 -1.21 8.64
N ASP A 68 -0.49 -1.18 8.29
CA ASP A 68 -1.29 0.05 8.23
C ASP A 68 -1.38 0.75 9.60
N VAL A 69 -1.53 -0.04 10.66
CA VAL A 69 -1.61 0.47 12.04
C VAL A 69 -0.25 1.03 12.47
N HIS A 70 0.83 0.31 12.18
CA HIS A 70 2.19 0.73 12.48
C HIS A 70 2.53 2.00 11.70
N LEU A 71 2.26 2.04 10.39
CA LEU A 71 2.45 3.19 9.52
C LEU A 71 1.64 4.40 10.00
N ALA A 72 0.37 4.24 10.37
CA ALA A 72 -0.46 5.33 10.90
C ALA A 72 0.12 5.95 12.18
N VAL A 73 0.75 5.12 13.03
CA VAL A 73 1.45 5.59 14.24
C VAL A 73 2.82 6.21 13.89
N PHE A 74 3.49 5.70 12.86
CA PHE A 74 4.78 6.19 12.38
C PHE A 74 4.69 7.48 11.58
N GLN A 75 3.58 7.71 10.87
CA GLN A 75 3.44 8.78 9.89
C GLN A 75 3.68 10.16 10.53
N ASP A 76 3.05 10.43 11.67
CA ASP A 76 3.25 11.68 12.43
C ASP A 76 4.70 11.86 12.92
N SER A 77 5.41 10.76 13.17
CA SER A 77 6.81 10.76 13.63
C SER A 77 7.79 10.88 12.46
N LEU A 78 7.39 10.45 11.26
CA LEU A 78 8.17 10.46 10.02
C LEU A 78 7.89 11.68 9.13
N GLU A 79 6.84 12.47 9.42
CA GLU A 79 6.44 13.67 8.65
C GLU A 79 7.56 14.73 8.49
N GLY A 80 8.57 14.73 9.37
CA GLY A 80 9.76 15.57 9.22
C GLY A 80 10.74 15.09 8.14
N ALA A 81 10.75 13.79 7.83
CA ALA A 81 11.66 13.16 6.88
C ALA A 81 11.14 13.12 5.43
N THR A 82 9.83 13.34 5.22
CA THR A 82 9.16 13.12 3.92
C THR A 82 9.10 14.35 3.01
N LYS A 83 9.32 15.57 3.53
CA LYS A 83 9.05 16.81 2.79
C LYS A 83 9.89 17.05 1.52
N THR A 84 11.01 16.35 1.35
CA THR A 84 11.81 16.40 0.11
C THR A 84 12.64 15.13 -0.05
N LEU A 85 12.01 13.95 -0.01
CA LEU A 85 12.72 12.68 -0.20
C LEU A 85 13.51 12.64 -1.52
N ALA A 86 12.98 13.27 -2.57
CA ALA A 86 13.62 13.27 -3.89
C ALA A 86 13.16 14.47 -4.74
N SER A 87 14.12 15.22 -5.29
CA SER A 87 13.86 16.32 -6.25
C SER A 87 13.45 15.79 -7.63
N PRO A 88 12.79 16.61 -8.47
CA PRO A 88 12.51 16.26 -9.87
C PRO A 88 13.77 15.78 -10.61
N GLY A 89 13.65 14.68 -11.34
CA GLY A 89 14.75 14.00 -12.02
C GLY A 89 15.38 12.84 -11.24
N HIS A 90 15.12 12.73 -9.93
CA HIS A 90 15.54 11.57 -9.14
C HIS A 90 14.56 10.39 -9.33
N PRO A 91 15.02 9.13 -9.46
CA PRO A 91 14.13 7.98 -9.71
C PRO A 91 13.01 7.80 -8.68
N ILE A 92 13.30 8.01 -7.39
CA ILE A 92 12.29 7.95 -6.32
C ILE A 92 11.20 9.01 -6.49
N HIS A 93 11.54 10.20 -6.98
CA HIS A 93 10.54 11.23 -7.25
C HIS A 93 9.56 10.74 -8.33
N THR A 94 10.07 10.13 -9.40
CA THR A 94 9.24 9.54 -10.45
C THR A 94 8.34 8.44 -9.91
N LEU A 95 8.87 7.50 -9.13
CA LEU A 95 8.05 6.42 -8.54
C LEU A 95 6.95 6.98 -7.64
N MET A 96 7.25 8.02 -6.85
CA MET A 96 6.26 8.65 -5.98
C MET A 96 5.14 9.38 -6.74
N GLU A 97 5.49 10.13 -7.79
CA GLU A 97 4.47 10.78 -8.62
C GLU A 97 3.64 9.77 -9.42
N GLU A 98 4.24 8.68 -9.87
CA GLU A 98 3.51 7.56 -10.49
C GLU A 98 2.52 6.94 -9.50
N HIS A 99 2.97 6.60 -8.28
CA HIS A 99 2.13 6.03 -7.24
C HIS A 99 0.94 6.96 -6.91
N LYS A 100 1.18 8.27 -6.77
CA LYS A 100 0.13 9.26 -6.58
C LYS A 100 -0.90 9.27 -7.71
N ILE A 101 -0.46 9.11 -8.96
CA ILE A 101 -1.37 8.99 -10.11
C ILE A 101 -2.19 7.69 -10.01
N LEU A 102 -1.59 6.57 -9.60
CA LEU A 102 -2.31 5.31 -9.40
C LEU A 102 -3.43 5.44 -8.37
N LEU A 103 -3.15 6.06 -7.22
CA LEU A 103 -4.17 6.35 -6.19
C LEU A 103 -5.32 7.18 -6.75
N GLN A 104 -5.01 8.22 -7.55
CA GLN A 104 -6.05 9.01 -8.22
C GLN A 104 -6.90 8.18 -9.21
N PHE A 105 -6.31 7.18 -9.86
CA PHE A 105 -7.06 6.28 -10.75
C PHE A 105 -7.94 5.30 -9.96
N THR A 106 -7.49 4.84 -8.79
CA THR A 106 -8.32 4.07 -7.84
C THR A 106 -9.54 4.87 -7.39
N ASP A 107 -9.37 6.15 -7.03
CA ASP A 107 -10.50 7.01 -6.67
C ASP A 107 -11.44 7.29 -7.85
N LYS A 108 -10.88 7.48 -9.05
CA LYS A 108 -11.69 7.61 -10.27
C LYS A 108 -12.50 6.34 -10.54
N LEU A 109 -11.94 5.15 -10.28
CA LEU A 109 -12.67 3.89 -10.42
C LEU A 109 -13.88 3.83 -9.49
N LYS A 110 -13.70 4.13 -8.20
CA LYS A 110 -14.78 4.20 -7.20
C LYS A 110 -15.92 5.11 -7.68
N ASN A 111 -15.56 6.32 -8.10
CA ASN A 111 -16.53 7.30 -8.58
C ASN A 111 -17.27 6.86 -9.86
N VAL A 112 -16.56 6.23 -10.80
CA VAL A 112 -17.16 5.71 -12.04
C VAL A 112 -18.08 4.52 -11.76
N ALA A 113 -17.69 3.63 -10.85
CA ALA A 113 -18.50 2.49 -10.43
C ALA A 113 -19.83 2.94 -9.82
N GLU A 114 -19.81 3.93 -8.91
CA GLU A 114 -21.05 4.47 -8.33
C GLU A 114 -21.94 5.15 -9.37
N LYS A 115 -21.37 5.87 -10.34
CA LYS A 115 -22.14 6.44 -11.46
C LYS A 115 -22.77 5.39 -12.34
N ILE A 116 -22.07 4.28 -12.61
CA ILE A 116 -22.61 3.16 -13.39
C ILE A 116 -23.73 2.48 -12.62
N LYS A 117 -23.55 2.25 -11.32
CA LYS A 117 -24.58 1.69 -10.44
C LYS A 117 -25.86 2.53 -10.38
N GLY A 118 -25.76 3.86 -10.49
CA GLY A 118 -26.90 4.77 -10.55
C GLY A 118 -27.57 4.88 -11.94
N ALA A 119 -26.96 4.34 -13.00
CA ALA A 119 -27.56 4.32 -14.32
C ALA A 119 -28.56 3.16 -14.48
N LYS A 120 -29.38 3.21 -15.54
CA LYS A 120 -30.42 2.19 -15.82
C LYS A 120 -30.07 1.21 -16.94
N SER A 121 -29.00 1.47 -17.67
CA SER A 121 -28.57 0.65 -18.81
C SER A 121 -27.17 1.03 -19.27
N PHE A 122 -26.54 0.18 -20.08
CA PHE A 122 -25.25 0.47 -20.72
C PHE A 122 -25.30 1.74 -21.58
N VAL A 123 -26.43 2.02 -22.24
CA VAL A 123 -26.61 3.23 -23.06
C VAL A 123 -26.59 4.48 -22.17
N ALA A 124 -27.34 4.46 -21.06
CA ALA A 124 -27.37 5.57 -20.12
C ALA A 124 -26.01 5.77 -19.42
N ALA A 125 -25.26 4.70 -19.20
CA ALA A 125 -23.93 4.72 -18.61
C ALA A 125 -22.80 5.04 -19.61
N GLY A 126 -23.10 5.34 -20.88
CA GLY A 126 -22.12 5.35 -21.97
C GLY A 126 -20.87 6.20 -21.73
N GLU A 127 -20.99 7.38 -21.12
CA GLU A 127 -19.83 8.21 -20.76
C GLU A 127 -18.99 7.56 -19.64
N SER A 128 -19.65 7.08 -18.58
CA SER A 128 -19.00 6.37 -17.48
C SER A 128 -18.29 5.10 -17.97
N MET A 129 -18.87 4.38 -18.94
CA MET A 129 -18.25 3.21 -19.57
C MET A 129 -16.97 3.58 -20.35
N LYS A 130 -16.97 4.70 -21.07
CA LYS A 130 -15.75 5.19 -21.74
C LYS A 130 -14.66 5.53 -20.71
N ARG A 131 -15.03 6.17 -19.60
CA ARG A 131 -14.10 6.47 -18.50
C ARG A 131 -13.57 5.20 -17.84
N LEU A 132 -14.42 4.19 -17.62
CA LEU A 132 -14.02 2.89 -17.09
C LEU A 132 -12.97 2.21 -17.98
N ASN A 133 -13.20 2.17 -19.30
CA ASN A 133 -12.24 1.59 -20.24
C ASN A 133 -10.89 2.33 -20.21
N HIS A 134 -10.91 3.64 -20.07
CA HIS A 134 -9.71 4.46 -19.94
C HIS A 134 -8.94 4.15 -18.64
N ILE A 135 -9.65 4.03 -17.51
CA ILE A 135 -9.07 3.63 -16.22
C ILE A 135 -8.44 2.22 -16.32
N ALA A 136 -9.16 1.26 -16.90
CA ALA A 136 -8.65 -0.10 -17.09
C ALA A 136 -7.37 -0.12 -17.94
N LYS A 137 -7.28 0.71 -18.99
CA LYS A 137 -6.06 0.87 -19.78
C LYS A 137 -4.90 1.42 -18.93
N HIS A 138 -5.14 2.44 -18.12
CA HIS A 138 -4.10 3.00 -17.24
C HIS A 138 -3.60 1.99 -16.21
N PHE A 139 -4.47 1.16 -15.64
CA PHE A 139 -4.04 0.07 -14.76
C PHE A 139 -3.22 -1.01 -15.48
N LYS A 140 -3.45 -1.24 -16.79
CA LYS A 140 -2.58 -2.13 -17.58
C LYS A 140 -1.19 -1.53 -17.73
N GLU A 141 -1.10 -0.22 -17.91
CA GLU A 141 0.18 0.48 -18.04
C GLU A 141 0.95 0.58 -16.72
N SER A 142 0.24 0.53 -15.57
CA SER A 142 0.88 0.60 -14.26
C SER A 142 1.74 -0.61 -13.91
N GLU A 143 1.68 -1.70 -14.68
CA GLU A 143 2.62 -2.83 -14.53
C GLU A 143 4.08 -2.38 -14.59
N LYS A 144 4.37 -1.35 -15.41
CA LYS A 144 5.72 -0.79 -15.53
C LYS A 144 6.24 -0.19 -14.23
N HIS A 145 5.35 0.33 -13.37
CA HIS A 145 5.70 0.90 -12.07
C HIS A 145 6.18 -0.19 -11.12
N TYR A 146 5.36 -1.22 -10.89
CA TYR A 146 5.73 -2.34 -10.01
C TYR A 146 6.98 -3.06 -10.51
N VAL A 147 7.11 -3.29 -11.82
CA VAL A 147 8.32 -3.92 -12.39
C VAL A 147 9.59 -3.11 -12.10
N ARG A 148 9.53 -1.77 -12.09
CA ARG A 148 10.68 -0.94 -11.71
C ARG A 148 10.97 -1.03 -10.21
N GLU A 149 9.94 -1.04 -9.37
CA GLU A 149 10.13 -1.22 -7.93
C GLU A 149 10.77 -2.59 -7.65
N GLU A 150 10.15 -3.65 -8.15
CA GLU A 150 10.54 -5.05 -7.99
C GLU A 150 11.94 -5.37 -8.50
N ASN A 151 12.34 -4.84 -9.66
CA ASN A 151 13.60 -5.21 -10.30
C ASN A 151 14.72 -4.17 -10.12
N VAL A 152 14.43 -2.99 -9.55
CA VAL A 152 15.43 -1.92 -9.39
C VAL A 152 15.47 -1.40 -7.96
N LEU A 153 14.35 -0.95 -7.42
CA LEU A 153 14.32 -0.37 -6.08
C LEU A 153 14.54 -1.44 -4.99
N PHE A 154 13.75 -2.51 -5.03
CA PHE A 154 13.75 -3.58 -4.04
C PHE A 154 15.12 -4.26 -3.91
N PRO A 155 15.80 -4.67 -5.00
CA PRO A 155 17.13 -5.27 -4.89
C PRO A 155 18.17 -4.29 -4.34
N TYR A 156 17.98 -2.98 -4.52
CA TYR A 156 18.85 -1.97 -3.95
C TYR A 156 18.62 -1.82 -2.44
N LEU A 157 17.37 -1.81 -1.98
CA LEU A 157 17.02 -1.80 -0.56
C LEU A 157 17.52 -3.06 0.17
N GLU A 158 17.34 -4.22 -0.45
CA GLU A 158 17.79 -5.52 0.08
C GLU A 158 19.31 -5.58 0.28
N LYS A 159 20.09 -5.02 -0.66
CA LYS A 159 21.55 -4.88 -0.52
C LYS A 159 21.96 -4.05 0.71
N HIS A 160 21.07 -3.19 1.19
CA HIS A 160 21.28 -2.39 2.40
C HIS A 160 20.61 -3.00 3.65
N GLY A 161 20.17 -4.27 3.58
CA GLY A 161 19.60 -5.00 4.70
C GLY A 161 18.11 -4.74 4.94
N ILE A 162 17.43 -4.07 4.01
CA ILE A 162 15.98 -3.82 4.05
C ILE A 162 15.31 -4.85 3.16
N THR A 163 14.96 -6.01 3.71
CA THR A 163 14.45 -7.16 2.94
C THR A 163 12.96 -7.41 3.14
N HIS A 164 12.43 -7.12 4.32
CA HIS A 164 11.04 -7.42 4.67
C HIS A 164 10.01 -6.51 3.96
N PRO A 165 10.17 -5.16 3.94
CA PRO A 165 9.22 -4.31 3.24
C PRO A 165 9.13 -4.62 1.74
N PRO A 166 10.24 -4.80 1.00
CA PRO A 166 10.17 -5.27 -0.38
C PRO A 166 9.39 -6.58 -0.58
N ALA A 167 9.58 -7.57 0.30
CA ALA A 167 8.87 -8.84 0.22
C ALA A 167 7.36 -8.69 0.43
N ILE A 168 6.96 -7.84 1.39
CA ILE A 168 5.55 -7.52 1.66
C ILE A 168 4.93 -6.79 0.47
N MET A 169 5.59 -5.73 -0.03
CA MET A 169 5.12 -4.98 -1.19
C MET A 169 5.00 -5.85 -2.43
N TRP A 170 5.92 -6.80 -2.64
CA TRP A 170 5.81 -7.76 -3.74
C TRP A 170 4.55 -8.63 -3.63
N ALA A 171 4.23 -9.11 -2.42
CA ALA A 171 3.00 -9.86 -2.20
C ALA A 171 1.76 -9.00 -2.51
N GLU A 172 1.75 -7.73 -2.11
CA GLU A 172 0.70 -6.77 -2.45
C GLU A 172 0.60 -6.52 -3.95
N HIS A 173 1.73 -6.42 -4.67
CA HIS A 173 1.72 -6.30 -6.12
C HIS A 173 1.05 -7.51 -6.79
N ASN A 174 1.23 -8.72 -6.25
CA ASN A 174 0.52 -9.91 -6.74
C ASN A 174 -0.99 -9.81 -6.50
N ASP A 175 -1.41 -9.37 -5.31
CA ASP A 175 -2.84 -9.17 -5.00
C ASP A 175 -3.46 -8.11 -5.93
N ILE A 176 -2.76 -7.01 -6.15
CA ILE A 176 -3.13 -5.95 -7.09
C ILE A 176 -3.27 -6.50 -8.53
N ARG A 177 -2.36 -7.37 -8.96
CA ARG A 177 -2.43 -8.01 -10.30
C ARG A 177 -3.68 -8.89 -10.43
N GLU A 178 -4.07 -9.61 -9.38
CA GLU A 178 -5.30 -10.40 -9.39
C GLU A 178 -6.56 -9.53 -9.45
N GLU A 179 -6.63 -8.45 -8.68
CA GLU A 179 -7.75 -7.50 -8.75
C GLU A 179 -7.86 -6.85 -10.14
N LYS A 180 -6.72 -6.49 -10.75
CA LYS A 180 -6.68 -5.98 -12.14
C LYS A 180 -7.17 -6.98 -13.16
N LYS A 181 -6.79 -8.26 -13.04
CA LYS A 181 -7.28 -9.32 -13.93
C LYS A 181 -8.80 -9.44 -13.84
N LYS A 182 -9.38 -9.38 -12.63
CA LYS A 182 -10.84 -9.37 -12.43
C LYS A 182 -11.48 -8.17 -13.14
N LEU A 183 -10.90 -6.97 -13.01
CA LEU A 183 -11.40 -5.77 -13.68
C LEU A 183 -11.41 -5.91 -15.20
N TYR A 184 -10.31 -6.39 -15.77
CA TYR A 184 -10.20 -6.56 -17.22
C TYR A 184 -11.21 -7.57 -17.74
N LYS A 185 -11.31 -8.71 -17.05
CA LYS A 185 -12.29 -9.74 -17.39
C LYS A 185 -13.71 -9.17 -17.37
N LEU A 186 -14.09 -8.46 -16.31
CA LEU A 186 -15.42 -7.86 -16.18
C LEU A 186 -15.72 -6.88 -17.32
N VAL A 187 -14.76 -6.01 -17.67
CA VAL A 187 -14.90 -5.03 -18.77
C VAL A 187 -15.02 -5.72 -20.14
N ASP A 188 -14.29 -6.82 -20.35
CA ASP A 188 -14.27 -7.57 -21.60
C ASP A 188 -15.53 -8.46 -21.75
N THR A 189 -16.09 -8.98 -20.65
CA THR A 189 -17.29 -9.86 -20.66
C THR A 189 -18.61 -9.12 -20.42
N LYS A 190 -18.63 -7.79 -20.45
CA LYS A 190 -19.84 -7.00 -20.18
C LYS A 190 -21.01 -7.32 -21.13
N GLU A 191 -20.72 -7.78 -22.35
CA GLU A 191 -21.76 -8.12 -23.36
C GLU A 191 -22.45 -9.46 -23.06
N SER A 192 -21.85 -10.31 -22.22
CA SER A 192 -22.40 -11.62 -21.83
C SER A 192 -23.17 -11.61 -20.51
N MET A 193 -23.43 -10.43 -19.92
CA MET A 193 -24.12 -10.28 -18.64
C MET A 193 -25.15 -9.15 -18.68
N SER A 194 -26.10 -9.16 -17.73
CA SER A 194 -27.02 -8.05 -17.57
C SER A 194 -26.30 -6.80 -17.06
N PHE A 195 -26.91 -5.63 -17.28
CA PHE A 195 -26.35 -4.37 -16.80
C PHE A 195 -26.31 -4.33 -15.27
N GLU A 196 -27.32 -4.88 -14.61
CA GLU A 196 -27.45 -4.96 -13.16
C GLU A 196 -26.36 -5.83 -12.55
N GLU A 197 -26.07 -6.99 -13.14
CA GLU A 197 -24.95 -7.87 -12.74
C GLU A 197 -23.61 -7.15 -12.92
N PHE A 198 -23.38 -6.55 -14.09
CA PHE A 198 -22.16 -5.80 -14.37
C PHE A 198 -21.91 -4.68 -13.36
N ALA A 199 -22.93 -3.86 -13.09
CA ALA A 199 -22.83 -2.74 -12.18
C ALA A 199 -22.61 -3.18 -10.72
N LYS A 200 -23.19 -4.32 -10.32
CA LYS A 200 -22.98 -4.92 -9.01
C LYS A 200 -21.53 -5.41 -8.86
N GLU A 201 -21.06 -6.24 -9.78
CA GLU A 201 -19.69 -6.78 -9.76
C GLU A 201 -18.64 -5.67 -9.82
N LEU A 202 -18.87 -4.64 -10.64
CA LEU A 202 -17.98 -3.48 -10.71
C LEU A 202 -17.94 -2.71 -9.39
N GLY A 203 -19.09 -2.57 -8.72
CA GLY A 203 -19.17 -1.91 -7.42
C GLY A 203 -18.48 -2.68 -6.30
N GLU A 204 -18.54 -4.01 -6.32
CA GLU A 204 -17.81 -4.86 -5.39
C GLU A 204 -16.29 -4.75 -5.63
N LEU A 205 -15.87 -4.84 -6.89
CA LEU A 205 -14.47 -4.74 -7.27
C LEU A 205 -13.86 -3.36 -6.99
N ALA A 206 -14.63 -2.29 -7.22
CA ALA A 206 -14.16 -0.93 -6.94
C ALA A 206 -13.95 -0.68 -5.43
N LYS A 207 -14.64 -1.42 -4.56
CA LYS A 207 -14.45 -1.37 -3.10
C LYS A 207 -13.22 -2.14 -2.68
N SER A 208 -13.00 -3.36 -3.19
CA SER A 208 -11.79 -4.16 -2.89
C SER A 208 -10.50 -3.49 -3.40
N THR A 209 -10.60 -2.78 -4.52
CA THR A 209 -9.52 -1.97 -5.10
C THR A 209 -9.14 -0.76 -4.23
N GLY A 210 -9.98 -0.38 -3.27
CA GLY A 210 -9.82 0.86 -2.51
C GLY A 210 -8.66 0.89 -1.53
N ASP A 211 -8.10 -0.28 -1.23
CA ASP A 211 -6.98 -0.50 -0.32
C ASP A 211 -5.66 -0.78 -1.10
N MET A 212 -5.65 -0.54 -2.43
CA MET A 212 -4.48 -0.66 -3.32
C MET A 212 -3.74 0.65 -3.54
#